data_AF-A0A9E0IC53-F1
#
_entry.id   AF-A0A9E0IC53-F1
#
_cell.length_a   1.000
_cell.length_b   1.000
_cell.length_c   1.000
_cell.angle_alpha   90.00
_cell.angle_beta   90.00
_cell.angle_gamma   90.00
#
_symmetry.space_group_name_H-M   'P 1'
#
loop_
_entity.id
_entity.type
_entity.pdbx_description
1 polymer ?
#
loop_
_entity_poly.entity_id
_entity_poly.type
_entity_poly.pdbx_seq_one_letter_code
_entity_poly.pdbx_strand_id
1 'polypeptide(L)'
;MSVSPNSESCIHDRALVALCAQVLPVWARQLASSRSQSETAVAEMLGAFAEIGPHLDMATRQSGQITSALAHGSGGITGLADACEQELGPLLPTLDAPTAAAIGRVMQMIRSAVDALETISKPFERETQLVGQQVERMYRGFQYQDRISQMMTLLHQDIERLQNALTDASVDVDSTAWLSRLESQYVMTEQRHHHSEQGGAGAADDEETTFF
;
A
#
# COMPACT_ATOMS: atom_id res chain seq x y z
N MET A 1 44.53 -39.40 32.76
CA MET A 1 44.04 -39.82 31.43
C MET A 1 43.92 -38.56 30.61
N SER A 2 44.96 -38.29 29.82
CA SER A 2 45.08 -37.10 28.97
C SER A 2 44.26 -37.35 27.71
N VAL A 3 43.10 -36.69 27.61
CA VAL A 3 42.33 -36.66 26.36
C VAL A 3 43.24 -36.06 25.29
N SER A 4 43.41 -36.78 24.19
CA SER A 4 44.28 -36.37 23.09
C SER A 4 43.62 -35.21 22.34
N PRO A 5 44.33 -34.10 22.04
CA PRO A 5 43.74 -32.92 21.40
C PRO A 5 43.09 -33.18 20.02
N ASN A 6 43.35 -34.32 19.39
CA ASN A 6 42.77 -34.73 18.12
C ASN A 6 41.29 -35.15 18.18
N SER A 7 40.78 -35.63 19.33
CA SER A 7 39.38 -36.06 19.42
C SER A 7 38.41 -34.88 19.56
N GLU A 8 38.82 -33.81 20.24
CA GLU A 8 38.00 -32.59 20.41
C GLU A 8 37.87 -31.83 19.09
N SER A 9 38.94 -31.71 18.31
CA SER A 9 38.93 -31.08 16.99
C SER A 9 37.99 -31.79 16.00
N CYS A 10 37.99 -33.12 15.98
CA CYS A 10 37.10 -33.90 15.10
C CYS A 10 35.61 -33.78 15.47
N ILE A 11 35.30 -33.62 16.76
CA ILE A 11 33.93 -33.41 17.24
C ILE A 11 33.45 -32.00 16.87
N HIS A 12 34.31 -30.99 17.03
CA HIS A 12 34.03 -29.60 16.67
C HIS A 12 33.78 -29.44 15.16
N ASP A 13 34.63 -30.01 14.30
CA ASP A 13 34.44 -29.99 12.84
C ASP A 13 33.10 -30.63 12.43
N ARG A 14 32.74 -31.74 13.07
CA ARG A 14 31.47 -32.44 12.79
C ARG A 14 30.26 -31.62 13.23
N ALA A 15 30.36 -30.89 14.34
CA ALA A 15 29.33 -29.97 14.82
C ALA A 15 29.15 -28.78 13.88
N LEU A 16 30.24 -28.18 13.39
CA LEU A 16 30.21 -27.11 12.40
C LEU A 16 29.57 -27.55 11.08
N VAL A 17 29.92 -28.74 10.57
CA VAL A 17 29.30 -29.28 9.35
C VAL A 17 27.81 -29.52 9.55
N ALA A 18 27.40 -30.03 10.72
CA ALA A 18 25.99 -30.22 11.06
C ALA A 18 25.23 -28.88 11.19
N LEU A 19 25.87 -27.83 11.72
CA LEU A 19 25.30 -26.49 11.78
C LEU A 19 25.12 -25.92 10.36
N CYS A 20 26.15 -25.97 9.52
CA CYS A 20 26.09 -25.50 8.13
C CYS A 20 24.96 -26.21 7.35
N ALA A 21 24.79 -27.52 7.55
CA ALA A 21 23.72 -28.29 6.91
C ALA A 21 22.31 -27.85 7.35
N GLN A 22 22.15 -27.27 8.54
CA GLN A 22 20.87 -26.79 9.06
C GLN A 22 20.61 -25.32 8.71
N VAL A 23 21.64 -24.48 8.71
CA VAL A 23 21.52 -23.03 8.51
C VAL A 23 21.44 -22.65 7.02
N LEU A 24 22.21 -23.31 6.15
CA LEU A 24 22.21 -23.02 4.70
C LEU A 24 20.82 -23.15 4.05
N PRO A 25 20.02 -24.20 4.33
CA PRO A 25 18.65 -24.29 3.81
C PRO A 25 17.75 -23.15 4.29
N VAL A 26 17.93 -22.66 5.53
CA VAL A 26 17.13 -21.55 6.06
C VAL A 26 17.47 -20.27 5.32
N TRP A 27 18.75 -19.95 5.14
CA TRP A 27 19.16 -18.78 4.35
C TRP A 27 18.69 -18.87 2.89
N ALA A 28 18.74 -20.05 2.28
CA ALA A 28 18.24 -20.25 0.93
C ALA A 28 16.73 -20.00 0.82
N ARG A 29 15.93 -20.50 1.77
CA ARG A 29 14.49 -20.22 1.85
C ARG A 29 14.22 -18.73 2.06
N GLN A 30 14.97 -18.10 2.96
CA GLN A 30 14.80 -16.69 3.27
C GLN A 30 15.12 -15.78 2.09
N LEU A 31 16.22 -16.04 1.38
CA LEU A 31 16.60 -15.31 0.18
C LEU A 31 15.57 -15.51 -0.95
N ALA A 32 15.07 -16.74 -1.12
CA ALA A 32 14.02 -17.02 -2.10
C ALA A 32 12.71 -16.29 -1.77
N SER A 33 12.32 -16.27 -0.50
CA SER A 33 11.17 -15.50 0.00
C SER A 33 11.33 -14.01 -0.26
N SER A 34 12.51 -13.45 0.06
CA SER A 34 12.88 -12.05 -0.25
C SER A 34 12.70 -11.71 -1.72
N ARG A 35 13.20 -12.58 -2.61
CA ARG A 35 13.15 -12.37 -4.04
C ARG A 35 11.73 -12.41 -4.57
N SER A 36 10.97 -13.45 -4.20
CA SER A 36 9.57 -13.60 -4.59
C SER A 36 8.74 -12.41 -4.14
N GLN A 37 8.99 -11.92 -2.93
CA GLN A 37 8.30 -10.76 -2.43
C GLN A 37 8.70 -9.47 -3.13
N SER A 38 9.98 -9.27 -3.43
CA SER A 38 10.44 -8.13 -4.22
C SER A 38 9.77 -8.11 -5.60
N GLU A 39 9.62 -9.26 -6.24
CA GLU A 39 8.95 -9.39 -7.53
C GLU A 39 7.46 -9.02 -7.42
N THR A 40 6.79 -9.52 -6.37
CA THR A 40 5.37 -9.20 -6.09
C THR A 40 5.17 -7.72 -5.81
N ALA A 41 6.02 -7.13 -4.96
CA ALA A 41 6.03 -5.71 -4.63
C ALA A 41 6.16 -4.82 -5.86
N VAL A 42 7.12 -5.12 -6.73
CA VAL A 42 7.34 -4.36 -7.97
C VAL A 42 6.16 -4.51 -8.91
N ALA A 43 5.56 -5.71 -9.01
CA ALA A 43 4.36 -5.93 -9.81
C ALA A 43 3.16 -5.12 -9.27
N GLU A 44 2.97 -5.08 -7.94
CA GLU A 44 1.92 -4.28 -7.30
C GLU A 44 2.11 -2.78 -7.53
N MET A 45 3.34 -2.26 -7.37
CA MET A 45 3.64 -0.85 -7.66
C MET A 45 3.37 -0.50 -9.12
N LEU A 46 3.81 -1.35 -10.05
CA LEU A 46 3.63 -1.11 -11.48
C LEU A 46 2.15 -1.20 -11.88
N GLY A 47 1.41 -2.16 -11.31
CA GLY A 47 -0.03 -2.25 -11.47
C GLY A 47 -0.73 -1.00 -10.92
N ALA A 48 -0.31 -0.55 -9.74
CA ALA A 48 -0.83 0.66 -9.13
C ALA A 48 -0.59 1.89 -10.01
N PHE A 49 0.63 2.06 -10.51
CA PHE A 49 0.99 3.14 -11.42
C PHE A 49 0.18 3.08 -12.74
N ALA A 50 -0.03 1.88 -13.28
CA ALA A 50 -0.82 1.69 -14.49
C ALA A 50 -2.30 2.05 -14.31
N GLU A 51 -2.86 1.81 -13.12
CA GLU A 51 -4.25 2.18 -12.79
C GLU A 51 -4.42 3.68 -12.54
N ILE A 52 -3.40 4.40 -12.05
CA ILE A 52 -3.46 5.86 -11.83
C ILE A 52 -3.68 6.63 -13.14
N GLY A 53 -3.04 6.19 -14.24
CA GLY A 53 -3.11 6.88 -15.53
C GLY A 53 -4.54 7.10 -16.05
N PRO A 54 -5.34 6.03 -16.22
CA PRO A 54 -6.74 6.15 -16.61
C PRO A 54 -7.58 7.05 -15.71
N HIS A 55 -7.38 6.98 -14.38
CA HIS A 55 -8.11 7.79 -13.41
C HIS A 55 -7.76 9.29 -13.53
N LEU A 56 -6.48 9.63 -13.72
CA LEU A 56 -6.04 11.01 -13.94
C LEU A 56 -6.54 11.58 -15.28
N ASP A 57 -6.51 10.79 -16.36
CA ASP A 57 -7.04 11.19 -17.67
C ASP A 57 -8.54 11.47 -17.60
N MET A 58 -9.29 10.60 -16.90
CA MET A 58 -10.73 10.76 -16.71
C MET A 58 -11.05 12.00 -15.85
N ALA A 59 -10.36 12.18 -14.73
CA ALA A 59 -10.50 13.36 -13.88
C ALA A 59 -10.16 14.67 -14.62
N THR A 60 -9.13 14.66 -15.47
CA THR A 60 -8.72 15.83 -16.26
C THR A 60 -9.78 16.19 -17.32
N ARG A 61 -10.30 15.20 -18.05
CA ARG A 61 -11.38 15.41 -19.03
C ARG A 61 -12.64 15.95 -18.36
N GLN A 62 -13.02 15.39 -17.21
CA GLN A 62 -14.17 15.86 -16.44
C GLN A 62 -13.97 17.28 -15.92
N SER A 63 -12.78 17.60 -15.39
CA SER A 63 -12.45 18.96 -14.95
C SER A 63 -12.52 19.98 -16.10
N GLY A 64 -12.10 19.60 -17.32
CA GLY A 64 -12.27 20.45 -18.51
C GLY A 64 -13.74 20.68 -18.90
N GLN A 65 -14.60 19.67 -18.73
CA GLN A 65 -16.05 19.81 -18.94
C GLN A 65 -16.69 20.72 -17.87
N ILE A 66 -16.30 20.57 -16.60
CA ILE A 66 -16.79 21.43 -15.50
C ILE A 66 -16.31 22.87 -15.68
N THR A 67 -15.01 23.08 -15.97
CA THR A 67 -14.43 24.42 -16.16
C THR A 67 -15.07 25.13 -17.35
N SER A 68 -15.34 24.42 -18.45
CA SER A 68 -16.06 25.01 -19.58
C SER A 68 -17.51 25.35 -19.24
N ALA A 69 -18.19 24.55 -18.41
CA ALA A 69 -19.51 24.87 -17.90
C ALA A 69 -19.52 26.03 -16.87
N LEU A 70 -18.49 26.16 -16.03
CA LEU A 70 -18.35 27.18 -14.99
C LEU A 70 -17.83 28.54 -15.50
N ALA A 71 -17.02 28.55 -16.56
CA ALA A 71 -16.52 29.79 -17.18
C ALA A 71 -17.64 30.72 -17.71
N HIS A 72 -18.90 30.27 -17.67
CA HIS A 72 -20.07 31.02 -18.10
C HIS A 72 -20.82 31.79 -16.99
N GLY A 73 -20.31 32.01 -15.76
CA GLY A 73 -21.00 32.93 -14.82
C GLY A 73 -20.39 33.22 -13.44
N SER A 74 -20.50 34.49 -12.99
CA SER A 74 -20.05 35.00 -11.69
C SER A 74 -21.01 34.59 -10.55
N GLY A 75 -20.55 33.69 -9.66
CA GLY A 75 -21.34 33.15 -8.53
C GLY A 75 -21.53 31.63 -8.58
N GLY A 76 -21.13 30.99 -9.68
CA GLY A 76 -21.39 29.58 -9.93
C GLY A 76 -22.86 29.33 -10.27
N ILE A 77 -23.13 28.22 -10.97
CA ILE A 77 -24.46 27.96 -11.56
C ILE A 77 -25.54 27.67 -10.49
N THR A 78 -25.14 27.12 -9.34
CA THR A 78 -26.01 26.84 -8.19
C THR A 78 -26.51 28.12 -7.52
N GLY A 79 -25.60 29.05 -7.19
CA GLY A 79 -25.96 30.33 -6.59
C GLY A 79 -26.80 31.20 -7.52
N LEU A 80 -26.61 31.09 -8.84
CA LEU A 80 -27.42 31.78 -9.83
C LEU A 80 -28.85 31.22 -9.90
N ALA A 81 -29.03 29.90 -9.76
CA ALA A 81 -30.33 29.26 -9.76
C ALA A 81 -31.17 29.70 -8.55
N ASP A 82 -30.58 29.65 -7.36
CA ASP A 82 -31.23 30.06 -6.12
C ASP A 82 -31.56 31.56 -6.13
N ALA A 83 -30.64 32.40 -6.61
CA ALA A 83 -30.87 33.83 -6.73
C ALA A 83 -31.98 34.16 -7.74
N CYS A 84 -32.02 33.47 -8.90
CA CYS A 84 -33.09 33.63 -9.87
C CYS A 84 -34.45 33.22 -9.30
N GLU A 85 -34.52 32.15 -8.53
CA GLU A 85 -35.78 31.68 -7.92
C GLU A 85 -36.27 32.65 -6.82
N GLN A 86 -35.34 33.20 -6.04
CA GLN A 86 -35.64 34.17 -4.99
C GLN A 86 -36.13 35.51 -5.55
N GLU A 87 -35.57 35.98 -6.66
CA GLU A 87 -35.96 37.24 -7.31
C GLU A 87 -37.20 37.10 -8.21
N LEU A 88 -37.34 36.00 -8.94
CA LEU A 88 -38.41 35.82 -9.93
C LEU A 88 -39.66 35.13 -9.37
N GLY A 89 -39.51 34.31 -8.31
CA GLY A 89 -40.61 33.62 -7.65
C GLY A 89 -41.78 34.52 -7.20
N PRO A 90 -41.52 35.67 -6.55
CA PRO A 90 -42.56 36.61 -6.13
C PRO A 90 -43.27 37.32 -7.29
N LEU A 91 -42.62 37.44 -8.44
CA LEU A 91 -43.12 38.18 -9.61
C LEU A 91 -44.02 37.31 -10.50
N LEU A 92 -43.82 35.99 -10.53
CA LEU A 92 -44.63 35.04 -11.30
C LEU A 92 -46.17 35.20 -11.16
N PRO A 93 -46.75 35.36 -9.96
CA PRO A 93 -48.20 35.52 -9.81
C PRO A 93 -48.75 36.87 -10.30
N THR A 94 -47.88 37.86 -10.54
CA THR A 94 -48.28 39.21 -11.01
C THR A 94 -48.23 39.37 -12.52
N LEU A 95 -47.65 38.39 -13.23
CA LEU A 95 -47.45 38.41 -14.67
C LEU A 95 -48.60 37.73 -15.41
N ASP A 96 -48.77 38.08 -16.68
CA ASP A 96 -49.70 37.40 -17.57
C ASP A 96 -49.21 35.97 -17.89
N ALA A 97 -50.17 35.06 -18.12
CA ALA A 97 -49.91 33.63 -18.29
C ALA A 97 -48.78 33.26 -19.29
N PRO A 98 -48.63 33.88 -20.47
CA PRO A 98 -47.56 33.51 -21.40
C PRO A 98 -46.16 33.92 -20.91
N THR A 99 -46.04 35.06 -20.23
CA THR A 99 -44.77 35.57 -19.67
C THR A 99 -44.34 34.75 -18.46
N ALA A 100 -45.27 34.44 -17.56
CA ALA A 100 -45.02 33.57 -16.42
C ALA A 100 -44.54 32.18 -16.86
N ALA A 101 -45.16 31.61 -17.91
CA ALA A 101 -44.75 30.33 -18.47
C ALA A 101 -43.34 30.38 -19.11
N ALA A 102 -42.95 31.51 -19.73
CA ALA A 102 -41.62 31.67 -20.29
C ALA A 102 -40.53 31.72 -19.20
N ILE A 103 -40.77 32.47 -18.12
CA ILE A 103 -39.86 32.56 -16.97
C ILE A 103 -39.73 31.21 -16.28
N GLY A 104 -40.84 30.49 -16.07
CA GLY A 104 -40.81 29.14 -15.51
C GLY A 104 -39.97 28.15 -16.32
N ARG A 105 -39.99 28.26 -17.66
CA ARG A 105 -39.12 27.43 -18.54
C ARG A 105 -37.64 27.75 -18.37
N VAL A 106 -37.29 29.03 -18.23
CA VAL A 106 -35.88 29.45 -18.01
C VAL A 106 -35.38 28.95 -16.66
N MET A 107 -36.17 29.09 -15.59
CA MET A 107 -35.83 28.56 -14.27
C MET A 107 -35.64 27.04 -14.28
N GLN A 108 -36.51 26.31 -15.01
CA GLN A 108 -36.37 24.87 -15.19
C GLN A 108 -35.08 24.50 -15.93
N MET A 109 -34.71 25.23 -16.99
CA MET A 109 -33.45 25.03 -17.71
C MET A 109 -32.23 25.25 -16.81
N ILE A 110 -32.25 26.31 -16.00
CA ILE A 110 -31.15 26.62 -15.07
C ILE A 110 -30.98 25.50 -14.04
N ARG A 111 -32.09 25.01 -13.46
CA ARG A 111 -32.08 23.91 -12.49
C ARG A 111 -31.59 22.59 -13.11
N SER A 112 -32.03 22.24 -14.31
CA SER A 112 -31.49 21.07 -15.02
C SER A 112 -29.99 21.20 -15.35
N ALA A 113 -29.49 22.41 -15.61
CA ALA A 113 -28.07 22.63 -15.81
C ALA A 113 -27.25 22.46 -14.51
N VAL A 114 -27.80 22.90 -13.37
CA VAL A 114 -27.23 22.66 -12.03
C VAL A 114 -27.16 21.17 -11.72
N ASP A 115 -28.27 20.43 -11.90
CA ASP A 115 -28.32 18.99 -11.65
C ASP A 115 -27.33 18.21 -12.53
N ALA A 116 -27.18 18.63 -13.80
CA ALA A 116 -26.20 18.05 -14.70
C ALA A 116 -24.77 18.31 -14.21
N LEU A 117 -24.48 19.50 -13.68
CA LEU A 117 -23.16 19.85 -13.15
C LEU A 117 -22.83 19.05 -11.87
N GLU A 118 -23.79 18.88 -10.97
CA GLU A 118 -23.64 18.06 -9.77
C GLU A 118 -23.39 16.59 -10.12
N THR A 119 -24.10 16.10 -11.15
CA THR A 119 -23.91 14.75 -11.71
C THR A 119 -22.52 14.57 -12.29
N ILE A 120 -21.91 15.62 -12.87
CA ILE A 120 -20.55 15.60 -13.41
C ILE A 120 -19.49 15.74 -12.30
N SER A 121 -19.80 16.43 -11.20
CA SER A 121 -18.85 16.67 -10.11
C SER A 121 -18.68 15.49 -9.14
N LYS A 122 -19.72 14.69 -8.88
CA LYS A 122 -19.64 13.47 -8.04
C LYS A 122 -18.59 12.43 -8.51
N PRO A 123 -18.46 12.15 -9.82
CA PRO A 123 -17.39 11.33 -10.36
C PRO A 123 -15.98 11.80 -9.99
N PHE A 124 -15.73 13.11 -9.96
CA PHE A 124 -14.40 13.66 -9.72
C PHE A 124 -13.88 13.35 -8.30
N GLU A 125 -14.76 13.42 -7.30
CA GLU A 125 -14.43 13.08 -5.91
C GLU A 125 -14.10 11.58 -5.79
N ARG A 126 -14.87 10.73 -6.48
CA ARG A 126 -14.62 9.28 -6.55
C ARG A 126 -13.29 8.97 -7.23
N GLU A 127 -13.00 9.59 -8.36
CA GLU A 127 -11.73 9.40 -9.10
C GLU A 127 -10.52 9.84 -8.25
N THR A 128 -10.65 10.96 -7.53
CA THR A 128 -9.60 11.44 -6.61
C THR A 128 -9.36 10.45 -5.47
N GLN A 129 -10.43 9.86 -4.92
CA GLN A 129 -10.33 8.80 -3.91
C GLN A 129 -9.66 7.54 -4.45
N LEU A 130 -9.96 7.12 -5.69
CA LEU A 130 -9.35 5.96 -6.33
C LEU A 130 -7.85 6.17 -6.56
N VAL A 131 -7.44 7.35 -7.03
CA VAL A 131 -6.03 7.74 -7.13
C VAL A 131 -5.37 7.72 -5.75
N GLY A 132 -6.05 8.24 -4.71
CA GLY A 132 -5.55 8.20 -3.33
C GLY A 132 -5.30 6.78 -2.81
N GLN A 133 -6.26 5.87 -3.00
CA GLN A 133 -6.11 4.44 -2.67
C GLN A 133 -4.94 3.80 -3.41
N GLN A 134 -4.69 4.26 -4.65
CA GLN A 134 -3.65 3.68 -5.47
C GLN A 134 -2.25 4.18 -5.11
N VAL A 135 -2.14 5.44 -4.69
CA VAL A 135 -0.93 5.96 -4.05
C VAL A 135 -0.64 5.24 -2.73
N GLU A 136 -1.66 4.91 -1.94
CA GLU A 136 -1.51 4.14 -0.71
C GLU A 136 -1.01 2.70 -0.98
N ARG A 137 -1.55 2.03 -2.01
CA ARG A 137 -1.05 0.73 -2.49
C ARG A 137 0.42 0.83 -2.95
N MET A 138 0.77 1.88 -3.69
CA MET A 138 2.16 2.13 -4.11
C MET A 138 3.08 2.37 -2.89
N TYR A 139 2.62 3.10 -1.88
CA TYR A 139 3.38 3.34 -0.64
C TYR A 139 3.61 2.05 0.16
N ARG A 140 2.60 1.17 0.25
CA ARG A 140 2.78 -0.20 0.80
C ARG A 140 3.83 -0.98 0.01
N GLY A 141 3.78 -0.88 -1.32
CA GLY A 141 4.83 -1.40 -2.19
C GLY A 141 6.23 -0.91 -1.79
N PHE A 142 6.41 0.39 -1.55
CA PHE A 142 7.74 0.94 -1.25
C PHE A 142 8.34 0.46 0.07
N GLN A 143 7.52 0.07 1.04
CA GLN A 143 7.98 -0.46 2.32
C GLN A 143 8.68 -1.82 2.20
N TYR A 144 8.44 -2.58 1.13
CA TYR A 144 9.16 -3.82 0.88
C TYR A 144 10.67 -3.60 0.69
N GLN A 145 11.10 -2.40 0.26
CA GLN A 145 12.53 -2.08 0.17
C GLN A 145 13.19 -2.08 1.54
N ASP A 146 12.55 -1.47 2.54
CA ASP A 146 13.05 -1.48 3.91
C ASP A 146 13.10 -2.92 4.46
N ARG A 147 12.09 -3.73 4.14
CA ARG A 147 12.07 -5.16 4.48
C ARG A 147 13.25 -5.94 3.89
N ILE A 148 13.52 -5.79 2.59
CA ILE A 148 14.64 -6.48 1.94
C ILE A 148 15.95 -6.06 2.61
N SER A 149 16.12 -4.77 2.91
CA SER A 149 17.29 -4.26 3.62
C SER A 149 17.45 -4.87 5.02
N GLN A 150 16.38 -4.98 5.79
CA GLN A 150 16.40 -5.62 7.11
C GLN A 150 16.78 -7.10 7.00
N MET A 151 16.17 -7.82 6.06
CA MET A 151 16.45 -9.24 5.83
C MET A 151 17.90 -9.48 5.39
N MET A 152 18.40 -8.68 4.46
CA MET A 152 19.79 -8.74 4.00
C MET A 152 20.77 -8.43 5.12
N THR A 153 20.42 -7.50 6.03
CA THR A 153 21.24 -7.18 7.21
C THR A 153 21.31 -8.37 8.17
N LEU A 154 20.18 -9.02 8.46
CA LEU A 154 20.16 -10.21 9.32
C LEU A 154 20.94 -11.37 8.71
N LEU A 155 20.73 -11.65 7.42
CA LEU A 155 21.46 -12.70 6.70
C LEU A 155 22.96 -12.42 6.67
N HIS A 156 23.36 -11.15 6.50
CA HIS A 156 24.76 -10.75 6.53
C HIS A 156 25.39 -10.98 7.92
N GLN A 157 24.72 -10.53 8.99
CA GLN A 157 25.20 -10.73 10.37
C GLN A 157 25.35 -12.21 10.72
N ASP A 158 24.43 -13.05 10.26
CA ASP A 158 24.47 -14.50 10.51
C ASP A 158 25.58 -15.20 9.71
N ILE A 159 25.85 -14.76 8.48
CA ILE A 159 27.00 -15.23 7.70
C ILE A 159 28.31 -14.85 8.39
N GLU A 160 28.46 -13.61 8.86
CA GLU A 160 29.64 -13.16 9.61
C GLU A 160 29.83 -13.99 10.88
N ARG A 161 28.74 -14.27 11.61
CA ARG A 161 28.78 -15.13 12.80
C ARG A 161 29.28 -16.53 12.45
N LEU A 162 28.81 -17.13 11.35
CA LEU A 162 29.25 -18.46 10.92
C LEU A 162 30.72 -18.45 10.50
N GLN A 163 31.16 -17.41 9.78
CA GLN A 163 32.57 -17.25 9.40
C GLN A 163 33.49 -17.16 10.61
N ASN A 164 33.07 -16.44 11.66
CA ASN A 164 33.83 -16.36 12.91
C ASN A 164 33.92 -17.73 13.60
N ALA A 165 32.81 -18.47 13.66
CA ALA A 165 32.79 -19.82 14.23
C ALA A 165 33.64 -20.83 13.43
N LEU A 166 33.77 -20.65 12.11
CA LEU A 166 34.64 -21.47 11.25
C LEU A 166 36.13 -21.10 11.36
N THR A 167 36.44 -19.85 11.73
CA THR A 167 37.81 -19.34 11.80
C THR A 167 38.42 -19.53 13.19
N ASP A 168 37.61 -19.45 14.23
CA ASP A 168 38.03 -19.57 15.63
C ASP A 168 37.51 -20.86 16.26
N ALA A 169 38.36 -21.89 16.27
CA ALA A 169 38.07 -23.19 16.86
C ALA A 169 37.91 -23.19 18.39
N SER A 170 38.12 -22.04 19.05
CA SER A 170 37.87 -21.88 20.50
C SER A 170 36.41 -21.51 20.82
N VAL A 171 35.62 -21.13 19.80
CA VAL A 171 34.20 -20.81 19.97
C VAL A 171 33.41 -22.11 20.12
N ASP A 172 32.75 -22.29 21.27
CA ASP A 172 31.81 -23.40 21.45
C ASP A 172 30.52 -23.12 20.66
N VAL A 173 30.21 -24.02 19.71
CA VAL A 173 29.11 -23.85 18.77
C VAL A 173 27.95 -24.74 19.21
N ASP A 174 27.07 -24.18 20.03
CA ASP A 174 25.78 -24.78 20.33
C ASP A 174 24.82 -24.56 19.14
N SER A 175 24.60 -25.63 18.38
CA SER A 175 23.71 -25.62 17.22
C SER A 175 22.25 -25.33 17.58
N THR A 176 21.79 -25.76 18.76
CA THR A 176 20.41 -25.56 19.22
C THR A 176 20.18 -24.11 19.62
N ALA A 177 21.11 -23.52 20.39
CA ALA A 177 21.05 -22.10 20.71
C ALA A 177 21.18 -21.20 19.47
N TRP A 178 21.97 -21.63 18.47
CA TRP A 178 22.07 -20.91 17.21
C TRP A 178 20.74 -20.85 16.47
N LEU A 179 20.10 -22.00 16.28
CA LEU A 179 18.84 -22.11 15.54
C LEU A 179 17.70 -21.39 16.26
N SER A 180 17.62 -21.50 17.59
CA SER A 180 16.61 -20.78 18.38
C SER A 180 16.74 -19.26 18.24
N ARG A 181 17.97 -18.73 18.23
CA ARG A 181 18.19 -17.31 17.95
C ARG A 181 17.78 -16.94 16.53
N LEU A 182 18.19 -17.74 15.56
CA LEU A 182 17.89 -17.53 14.14
C LEU A 182 16.37 -17.46 13.92
N GLU A 183 15.63 -18.43 14.46
CA GLU A 183 14.17 -18.47 14.45
C GLU A 183 13.56 -17.23 15.12
N SER A 184 14.04 -16.84 16.32
CA SER A 184 13.53 -15.65 17.01
C SER A 184 13.72 -14.36 16.21
N GLN A 185 14.86 -14.19 15.53
CA GLN A 185 15.13 -12.99 14.74
C GLN A 185 14.25 -12.94 13.49
N TYR A 186 13.93 -14.09 12.89
CA TYR A 186 13.04 -14.15 11.74
C TYR A 186 11.56 -14.03 12.12
N VAL A 187 11.09 -14.68 13.20
CA VAL A 187 9.70 -14.55 13.70
C VAL A 187 9.39 -13.11 14.12
N MET A 188 10.30 -12.44 14.83
CA MET A 188 10.10 -11.03 15.21
C MET A 188 10.07 -10.10 13.99
N THR A 189 10.84 -10.45 12.96
CA THR A 189 10.83 -9.73 11.69
C THR A 189 9.49 -9.96 11.00
N GLU A 190 8.99 -11.19 10.93
CA GLU A 190 7.69 -11.57 10.36
C GLU A 190 6.48 -10.95 11.07
N GLN A 191 6.47 -10.89 12.41
CA GLN A 191 5.40 -10.22 13.16
C GLN A 191 5.31 -8.71 12.88
N ARG A 192 6.45 -8.03 12.67
CA ARG A 192 6.43 -6.63 12.22
C ARG A 192 5.80 -6.46 10.85
N HIS A 193 5.92 -7.47 9.97
CA HIS A 193 5.29 -7.45 8.65
C HIS A 193 3.77 -7.53 8.75
N HIS A 194 3.25 -8.47 9.52
CA HIS A 194 1.79 -8.59 9.70
C HIS A 194 1.18 -7.34 10.36
N HIS A 195 1.90 -6.72 11.30
CA HIS A 195 1.46 -5.46 11.90
C HIS A 195 1.52 -4.24 10.96
N SER A 196 2.44 -4.20 9.98
CA SER A 196 2.45 -3.12 8.98
C SER A 196 1.38 -3.33 7.90
N GLU A 197 1.04 -4.58 7.59
CA GLU A 197 -0.04 -4.95 6.65
C GLU A 197 -1.44 -4.74 7.26
N GLN A 198 -1.63 -5.00 8.55
CA GLN A 198 -2.92 -4.82 9.25
C GLN A 198 -3.19 -3.39 9.74
N GLY A 199 -2.25 -2.46 9.58
CA GLY A 199 -2.42 -1.05 9.95
C GLY A 199 -3.44 -0.26 9.10
N GLY A 200 -4.10 -0.89 8.11
CA GLY A 200 -5.00 -0.24 7.15
C GLY A 200 -6.41 -0.85 6.98
N ALA A 201 -6.77 -1.92 7.70
CA ALA A 201 -8.13 -2.47 7.63
C ALA A 201 -8.54 -3.01 8.99
N GLY A 202 -9.59 -2.42 9.56
CA GLY A 202 -10.12 -2.82 10.85
C GLY A 202 -10.68 -4.25 10.87
N ALA A 203 -10.29 -4.96 11.93
CA ALA A 203 -10.97 -6.05 12.63
C ALA A 203 -11.33 -7.35 11.88
N ALA A 204 -10.83 -8.45 12.47
CA ALA A 204 -11.24 -9.85 12.39
C ALA A 204 -10.86 -10.62 11.12
N ASP A 205 -9.80 -11.43 11.20
CA ASP A 205 -9.99 -12.86 11.50
C ASP A 205 -8.68 -13.48 12.01
N ASP A 206 -8.86 -14.44 12.92
CA ASP A 206 -7.87 -15.16 13.69
C ASP A 206 -7.55 -16.47 12.94
N GLU A 207 -6.41 -16.53 12.23
CA GLU A 207 -5.88 -17.81 11.76
C GLU A 207 -4.34 -17.77 11.69
N GLU A 208 -3.77 -18.07 12.85
CA GLU A 208 -2.51 -18.77 13.08
C GLU A 208 -1.95 -19.51 11.83
N THR A 209 -1.03 -18.87 11.10
CA THR A 209 -0.15 -19.56 10.14
C THR A 209 1.30 -19.43 10.62
N THR A 210 1.62 -20.20 11.65
CA THR A 210 3.01 -20.47 12.03
C THR A 210 3.55 -21.55 11.08
N PHE A 211 4.38 -21.17 10.11
CA PHE A 211 5.05 -22.11 9.22
C PHE A 211 6.36 -22.60 9.86
N PHE A 212 6.39 -23.88 10.24
CA PHE A 212 7.60 -24.63 10.62
C PHE A 212 8.45 -25.01 9.39
#